data_AF-A0A8T4FGL3-F1
#
_entry.id   AF-A0A8T4FGL3-F1
#
_cell.length_a   1.000
_cell.length_b   1.000
_cell.length_c   1.000
_cell.angle_alpha   90.00
_cell.angle_beta   90.00
_cell.angle_gamma   90.00
#
_symmetry.space_group_name_H-M   'P 1'
#
loop_
_entity.id
_entity.type
_entity.pdbx_description
1 polymer ?
#
loop_
_entity_poly.entity_id
_entity_poly.type
_entity_poly.pdbx_seq_one_letter_code
_entity_poly.pdbx_strand_id
1 'polypeptide(L)'
;MSAEPIHADPEDPEEILRSLPARERPEFLRQYREAVSAARDDLASYTALKRLLHRWSLAVIATNQPGYYQAVADAKNDVGPVTPFQEALDAELARRR
;
A
#
# COMPACT_ATOMS: atom_id res chain seq x y z
N MET A 1 -10.55 25.92 -24.15
CA MET A 1 -9.65 25.40 -23.10
C MET A 1 -10.15 24.02 -22.76
N SER A 2 -9.29 23.01 -22.81
CA SER A 2 -9.61 21.67 -22.29
C SER A 2 -9.11 21.59 -20.86
N ALA A 3 -9.96 21.19 -19.92
CA ALA A 3 -9.48 20.78 -18.60
C ALA A 3 -8.88 19.38 -18.75
N GLU A 4 -7.57 19.26 -18.62
CA GLU A 4 -6.96 17.94 -18.39
C GLU A 4 -7.48 17.39 -17.06
N PRO A 5 -7.78 16.08 -16.96
CA PRO A 5 -8.27 15.51 -15.72
C PRO A 5 -7.17 15.62 -14.66
N ILE A 6 -7.46 16.34 -13.57
CA ILE A 6 -6.57 16.43 -12.41
C ILE A 6 -6.34 15.00 -11.90
N HIS A 7 -5.14 14.46 -12.10
CA HIS A 7 -4.79 13.14 -11.59
C HIS A 7 -4.64 13.27 -10.08
N ALA A 8 -5.53 12.63 -9.32
CA ALA A 8 -5.44 12.61 -7.86
C ALA A 8 -4.10 11.98 -7.45
N ASP A 9 -3.43 12.56 -6.46
CA ASP A 9 -2.18 12.00 -5.94
C ASP A 9 -2.47 10.66 -5.26
N PRO A 10 -1.90 9.53 -5.72
CA PRO A 10 -2.12 8.24 -5.09
C PRO A 10 -1.62 8.16 -3.64
N GLU A 11 -0.74 9.08 -3.22
CA GLU A 11 -0.26 9.19 -1.84
C GLU A 11 -1.10 10.15 -0.97
N ASP A 12 -2.16 10.76 -1.51
CA ASP A 12 -3.10 11.58 -0.73
C ASP A 12 -3.83 10.71 0.32
N PRO A 13 -3.81 11.06 1.62
CA PRO A 13 -4.49 10.29 2.66
C PRO A 13 -6.02 10.21 2.51
N GLU A 14 -6.67 11.17 1.85
CA GLU A 14 -8.10 11.08 1.53
C GLU A 14 -8.35 10.08 0.40
N GLU A 15 -7.52 10.10 -0.65
CA GLU A 15 -7.60 9.14 -1.76
C GLU A 15 -7.35 7.70 -1.28
N ILE A 16 -6.30 7.51 -0.46
CA ILE A 16 -6.01 6.23 0.18
C ILE A 16 -7.20 5.76 1.02
N LEU A 17 -7.77 6.63 1.88
CA LEU A 17 -8.91 6.26 2.72
C LEU A 17 -10.16 5.90 1.90
N ARG A 18 -10.39 6.63 0.80
CA ARG A 18 -11.50 6.43 -0.13
C ARG A 18 -11.39 5.10 -0.87
N SER A 19 -10.19 4.75 -1.34
CA SER A 19 -9.92 3.60 -2.21
C SER A 19 -9.46 2.34 -1.48
N LEU A 20 -9.12 2.40 -0.19
CA LEU A 20 -8.91 1.21 0.65
C LEU A 20 -10.24 0.45 0.91
N PRO A 21 -10.25 -0.89 0.87
CA PRO A 21 -11.42 -1.66 1.34
C PRO A 21 -11.66 -1.48 2.84
N ALA A 22 -12.91 -1.60 3.27
CA ALA A 22 -13.36 -1.18 4.61
C ALA A 22 -12.61 -1.83 5.78
N ARG A 23 -12.04 -3.03 5.61
CA ARG A 23 -11.32 -3.75 6.67
C ARG A 23 -9.94 -3.16 7.02
N GLU A 24 -9.30 -2.46 6.08
CA GLU A 24 -7.97 -1.86 6.31
C GLU A 24 -8.03 -0.45 6.90
N ARG A 25 -9.13 0.28 6.63
CA ARG A 25 -9.31 1.68 7.01
C ARG A 25 -9.01 1.96 8.49
N PRO A 26 -9.38 1.09 9.48
CA PRO A 26 -9.01 1.32 10.87
C PRO A 26 -7.50 1.35 11.12
N GLU A 27 -6.73 0.46 10.51
CA GLU A 27 -5.28 0.36 10.71
C GLU A 27 -4.53 1.45 9.93
N PHE A 28 -5.00 1.81 8.73
CA PHE A 28 -4.50 3.00 8.03
C PHE A 28 -4.70 4.27 8.89
N LEU A 29 -5.92 4.49 9.39
CA LEU A 29 -6.22 5.66 10.23
C LEU A 29 -5.42 5.65 11.55
N ARG A 30 -5.13 4.48 12.12
CA ARG A 30 -4.28 4.34 13.31
C ARG A 30 -2.85 4.79 13.01
N GLN A 31 -2.21 4.21 11.99
CA GLN A 31 -0.84 4.54 11.60
C GLN A 31 -0.70 5.99 11.11
N TYR A 32 -1.69 6.51 10.35
CA TYR A 32 -1.68 7.87 9.83
C TYR A 32 -1.72 8.91 10.95
N ARG A 33 -2.60 8.74 11.95
CA ARG A 33 -2.69 9.64 13.11
C ARG A 33 -1.40 9.64 13.94
N GLU A 34 -0.79 8.46 14.12
CA GLU A 34 0.48 8.28 14.80
C GLU A 34 1.62 9.04 14.08
N ALA A 35 1.76 8.83 12.77
CA ALA A 35 2.79 9.47 11.95
C ALA A 35 2.57 10.99 11.77
N VAL A 36 1.33 11.46 11.70
CA VAL A 36 1.01 12.89 11.65
C VAL A 36 1.32 13.58 12.98
N SER A 37 1.08 12.94 14.13
CA SER A 37 1.50 13.50 15.42
C SER A 37 3.02 13.59 15.49
N ALA A 38 3.75 12.53 15.11
CA ALA A 38 5.20 12.54 15.08
C ALA A 38 5.76 13.63 14.14
N ALA A 39 5.22 13.77 12.92
CA ALA A 39 5.65 14.78 11.95
C ALA A 39 5.29 16.23 12.36
N ARG A 40 4.24 16.44 13.16
CA ARG A 40 3.94 17.77 13.74
C ARG A 40 4.99 18.17 14.78
N ASP A 41 5.44 17.21 15.56
CA ASP A 41 6.29 17.44 16.74
C ASP A 41 7.80 17.36 16.41
N ASP A 42 8.18 16.67 15.33
CA ASP A 42 9.54 16.57 14.76
C ASP A 42 9.54 16.69 13.21
N LEU A 43 10.37 17.58 12.67
CA LEU A 43 10.51 17.79 11.23
C LEU A 43 11.17 16.61 10.49
N ALA A 44 12.04 15.82 11.12
CA ALA A 44 12.66 14.67 10.47
C ALA A 44 11.62 13.56 10.17
N SER A 45 10.62 13.41 11.03
CA SER A 45 9.52 12.44 10.94
C SER A 45 8.59 12.64 9.73
N TYR A 46 8.62 13.78 9.02
CA TYR A 46 7.95 13.91 7.72
C TYR A 46 8.40 12.87 6.70
N THR A 47 9.66 12.41 6.77
CA THR A 47 10.16 11.34 5.89
C THR A 47 9.50 10.00 6.21
N ALA A 48 9.17 9.74 7.49
CA ALA A 48 8.43 8.56 7.90
C ALA A 48 6.96 8.64 7.47
N LEU A 49 6.33 9.82 7.57
CA LEU A 49 4.96 10.06 7.08
C LEU A 49 4.83 9.84 5.56
N LYS A 50 5.75 10.38 4.75
CA LYS A 50 5.75 10.11 3.29
C LYS A 50 5.93 8.62 2.98
N ARG A 51 6.87 7.95 3.63
CA ARG A 51 7.07 6.49 3.49
C ARG A 51 5.85 5.67 3.95
N LEU A 52 5.06 6.18 4.89
CA LEU A 52 3.80 5.56 5.30
C LEU A 52 2.76 5.66 4.19
N LEU A 53 2.52 6.86 3.65
CA LEU A 53 1.56 7.11 2.57
C LEU A 53 1.89 6.28 1.32
N HIS A 54 3.15 6.27 0.89
CA HIS A 54 3.63 5.43 -0.20
C HIS A 54 3.37 3.92 0.00
N ARG A 55 3.55 3.38 1.21
CA ARG A 55 3.20 1.98 1.49
C ARG A 55 1.69 1.73 1.41
N TRP A 56 0.87 2.69 1.82
CA TRP A 56 -0.57 2.55 1.81
C TRP A 56 -1.20 2.75 0.43
N SER A 57 -0.61 3.55 -0.46
CA SER A 57 -1.00 3.61 -1.87
C SER A 57 -0.71 2.28 -2.59
N LEU A 58 0.43 1.64 -2.32
CA LEU A 58 0.72 0.27 -2.75
C LEU A 58 -0.25 -0.75 -2.14
N ALA A 59 -0.66 -0.57 -0.88
CA ALA A 59 -1.66 -1.43 -0.23
C ALA A 59 -3.05 -1.28 -0.87
N VAL A 60 -3.47 -0.10 -1.33
CA VAL A 60 -4.70 0.08 -2.13
C VAL A 60 -4.65 -0.77 -3.40
N ILE A 61 -3.53 -0.76 -4.13
CA ILE A 61 -3.36 -1.55 -5.36
C ILE A 61 -3.46 -3.06 -5.05
N ALA A 62 -2.77 -3.53 -4.02
CA ALA A 62 -2.72 -4.94 -3.66
C ALA A 62 -4.05 -5.46 -3.10
N THR A 63 -4.66 -4.74 -2.16
CA THR A 63 -5.86 -5.19 -1.43
C THR A 63 -7.12 -5.22 -2.29
N ASN A 64 -7.16 -4.44 -3.38
CA ASN A 64 -8.23 -4.45 -4.39
C ASN A 64 -7.99 -5.49 -5.51
N GLN A 65 -6.88 -6.24 -5.54
CA GLN A 65 -6.73 -7.33 -6.51
C GLN A 65 -7.71 -8.48 -6.19
N PRO A 66 -8.42 -9.02 -7.20
CA PRO A 66 -9.23 -10.23 -7.04
C PRO A 66 -8.41 -11.37 -6.41
N GLY A 67 -8.98 -12.02 -5.39
CA GLY A 67 -8.33 -13.14 -4.72
C GLY A 67 -7.22 -12.79 -3.71
N TYR A 68 -6.80 -11.52 -3.56
CA TYR A 68 -5.72 -11.16 -2.61
C TYR A 68 -5.98 -11.67 -1.18
N TYR A 69 -7.22 -11.58 -0.69
CA TYR A 69 -7.60 -12.09 0.63
C TYR A 69 -7.63 -13.62 0.74
N GLN A 70 -7.78 -14.33 -0.38
CA GLN A 70 -7.68 -15.78 -0.42
C GLN A 70 -6.20 -16.20 -0.43
N ALA A 71 -5.37 -15.61 -1.30
CA ALA A 71 -3.94 -15.89 -1.36
C ALA A 71 -3.22 -15.60 -0.01
N VAL A 72 -3.60 -14.52 0.69
CA VAL A 72 -3.07 -14.21 2.05
C VAL A 72 -3.58 -15.19 3.12
N ALA A 73 -4.76 -15.80 2.94
CA ALA A 73 -5.24 -16.85 3.83
C ALA A 73 -4.57 -18.20 3.52
N ASP A 74 -4.46 -18.58 2.26
CA ASP A 74 -3.84 -19.83 1.80
C ASP A 74 -2.36 -19.89 2.24
N ALA A 75 -1.59 -18.83 1.98
CA ALA A 75 -0.19 -18.74 2.40
C ALA A 75 0.01 -18.74 3.93
N LYS A 76 -1.01 -18.38 4.72
CA LYS A 76 -0.98 -18.48 6.20
C LYS A 76 -1.34 -19.88 6.71
N ASN A 77 -1.97 -20.71 5.88
CA ASN A 77 -2.36 -22.08 6.20
C ASN A 77 -1.48 -23.13 5.49
N ASP A 78 -0.36 -22.72 4.89
CA ASP A 78 0.53 -23.55 4.08
C ASP A 78 -0.18 -24.25 2.89
N VAL A 79 -1.14 -23.54 2.28
CA VAL A 79 -1.95 -24.03 1.15
C VAL A 79 -1.44 -23.46 -0.17
N GLY A 80 -1.20 -24.36 -1.14
CA GLY A 80 -0.84 -24.01 -2.52
C GLY A 80 0.66 -24.09 -2.83
N PRO A 81 1.07 -23.84 -4.08
CA PRO A 81 2.47 -23.88 -4.47
C PRO A 81 3.21 -22.65 -3.95
N VAL A 82 4.28 -22.87 -3.19
CA VAL A 82 5.21 -21.83 -2.75
C VAL A 82 6.41 -21.72 -3.70
N THR A 83 6.82 -20.50 -4.02
CA THR A 83 8.06 -20.21 -4.77
C THR A 83 9.09 -19.59 -3.82
N PRO A 84 10.35 -20.06 -3.80
CA PRO A 84 11.42 -19.42 -3.05
C PRO A 84 11.56 -17.93 -3.40
N PHE A 85 11.74 -17.07 -2.39
CA PHE A 85 11.75 -15.61 -2.59
C PHE A 85 12.77 -15.15 -3.66
N GLN A 86 13.96 -15.77 -3.70
CA GLN A 86 14.99 -15.45 -4.68
C GLN A 86 14.55 -15.76 -6.12
N GLU A 87 13.93 -16.92 -6.35
CA GLU A 87 13.43 -17.34 -7.66
C GLU A 87 12.31 -16.41 -8.15
N ALA A 88 11.39 -16.03 -7.25
CA ALA A 88 10.33 -15.06 -7.55
C ALA A 88 10.88 -13.67 -7.88
N LEU A 89 11.92 -13.22 -7.17
CA LEU A 89 12.60 -11.94 -7.42
C LEU A 89 13.34 -11.95 -8.76
N ASP A 90 14.10 -13.00 -9.06
CA ASP A 90 14.87 -13.11 -10.31
C ASP A 90 13.95 -13.18 -11.54
N ALA A 91 12.81 -13.87 -11.43
CA ALA A 91 11.78 -13.90 -12.47
C ALA A 91 11.12 -12.52 -12.72
N GLU A 92 10.86 -11.75 -11.67
CA GLU A 92 10.30 -10.39 -11.80
C GLU A 92 11.33 -9.38 -12.34
N LEU A 93 12.61 -9.52 -11.97
CA LEU A 93 13.70 -8.73 -12.55
C LEU A 93 13.93 -9.05 -14.04
N ALA A 94 13.77 -10.32 -14.44
CA ALA A 94 13.82 -10.73 -15.85
C ALA A 94 12.63 -10.17 -16.66
N ARG A 95 11.44 -10.08 -16.07
CA ARG A 95 10.23 -9.50 -16.69
C ARG A 95 10.34 -7.99 -16.99
N ARG A 96 11.28 -7.28 -16.34
CA ARG A 96 11.45 -5.82 -16.45
C ARG A 96 12.67 -5.40 -17.29
N ARG A 97 13.19 -6.28 -18.14
CA ARG A 97 14.29 -6.03 -19.08
C ARG A 97 13.81 -6.10 -20.53
#